data_AF-L7LAU2-F1
#
_entry.id   AF-L7LAU2-F1
#
_cell.length_a   1.000
_cell.length_b   1.000
_cell.length_c   1.000
_cell.angle_alpha   90.00
_cell.angle_beta   90.00
_cell.angle_gamma   90.00
#
_symmetry.space_group_name_H-M   'P 1'
#
loop_
_entity.id
_entity.type
_entity.pdbx_description
1 polymer ?
#
loop_
_entity_poly.entity_id
_entity_poly.type
_entity_poly.pdbx_seq_one_letter_code
_entity_poly.pdbx_strand_id
1 'polypeptide(L)'
;MGDERVFSIDDDGGAQPLTETTLAEAGLWERRNLQEGVIAHPQILGENIRIVAFEFDRWQAAGGDRQLDRLDVLGLDSDGYLVVAELKRDRAPDTVQLQAIKYAAMVSRFTLDDLAAHHAQYLRERGNEVTDEQALELLTEHAPEIDAESLRRPRIVIVASGFRATTTATVVWLTEMGLDITLQQVQLYRTPEARLLLTVSQLYPVPDVEDFTVAPLQSESKAGKRARREKSTVVRLAAAGTVNDGELFRLQPTNEVTAEVREQIQNWLGQDERRGTAIWHNDPAKPLEWTYDGERYRPTTIVQQVLAEAAGIQRSVRGPDWWVDQNGQSLSQLAGPARGGFDWTLLHEALEVIPPGKWTAYQDLADLVGTASQPLGQHITRCPECELAYRVLSSSGAPAEGFRWTDVARTDSPQEVLEAEGVRFVNGKADPAQRISTAEIRALMS
;
A
#
# COMPACT_ATOMS: atom_id res chain seq x y z
N MET A 1 -20.23 -15.16 -9.64
CA MET A 1 -19.28 -15.26 -10.76
C MET A 1 -20.06 -15.76 -11.95
N GLY A 2 -20.07 -15.03 -13.06
CA GLY A 2 -20.77 -15.46 -14.27
C GLY A 2 -19.99 -16.61 -14.92
N ASP A 3 -20.70 -17.62 -15.40
CA ASP A 3 -20.12 -18.66 -16.27
C ASP A 3 -19.53 -17.99 -17.51
N GLU A 4 -18.20 -17.92 -17.60
CA GLU A 4 -17.51 -17.54 -18.83
C GLU A 4 -17.82 -18.60 -19.89
N ARG A 5 -18.30 -18.18 -21.07
CA ARG A 5 -18.60 -19.08 -22.18
C ARG A 5 -17.57 -18.85 -23.28
N VAL A 6 -16.69 -19.82 -23.48
CA VAL A 6 -15.62 -19.73 -24.48
C VAL A 6 -15.98 -20.57 -25.70
N PHE A 7 -15.80 -19.99 -26.89
CA PHE A 7 -16.07 -20.63 -28.17
C PHE A 7 -14.84 -20.51 -29.08
N SER A 8 -14.55 -21.55 -29.85
CA SER A 8 -13.71 -21.45 -31.05
C SER A 8 -14.58 -21.04 -32.25
N ILE A 9 -14.06 -20.18 -33.11
CA ILE A 9 -14.73 -19.73 -34.35
C ILE A 9 -13.86 -20.15 -35.54
N ASP A 10 -14.48 -20.78 -36.55
CA ASP A 10 -13.83 -21.12 -37.82
C ASP A 10 -13.95 -19.99 -38.87
N ASP A 11 -13.25 -20.12 -39.99
CA ASP A 11 -13.24 -19.12 -41.07
C ASP A 11 -14.62 -18.89 -41.72
N ASP A 12 -15.54 -19.85 -41.57
CA ASP A 12 -16.92 -19.79 -42.07
C ASP A 12 -17.89 -19.18 -41.04
N GLY A 13 -17.40 -18.76 -39.87
CA GLY A 13 -18.19 -18.16 -38.79
C GLY A 13 -18.93 -19.16 -37.90
N GLY A 14 -18.65 -20.46 -38.04
CA GLY A 14 -19.14 -21.51 -37.17
C GLY A 14 -18.51 -21.39 -35.77
N ALA A 15 -19.35 -21.22 -34.75
CA ALA A 15 -18.91 -21.16 -33.35
C ALA A 15 -19.15 -22.50 -32.66
N GLN A 16 -18.11 -23.08 -32.07
CA GLN A 16 -18.20 -24.32 -31.28
C GLN A 16 -17.79 -24.05 -29.83
N PRO A 17 -18.60 -24.47 -28.84
CA PRO A 17 -18.27 -24.26 -27.44
C PRO A 17 -17.06 -25.10 -27.04
N LEU A 18 -16.18 -24.52 -26.24
CA LEU A 18 -15.06 -25.24 -25.66
C LEU A 18 -15.48 -25.95 -24.38
N THR A 19 -14.84 -27.09 -24.10
CA THR A 19 -15.08 -27.84 -22.87
C THR A 19 -14.14 -27.36 -21.79
N GLU A 20 -14.68 -26.96 -20.64
CA GLU A 20 -13.89 -26.65 -19.45
C GLU A 20 -13.13 -27.89 -18.97
N THR A 21 -11.88 -27.71 -18.56
CA THR A 21 -11.05 -28.76 -17.94
C THR A 21 -10.13 -28.13 -16.90
N THR A 22 -9.43 -28.95 -16.13
CA THR A 22 -8.42 -28.48 -15.17
C THR A 22 -7.00 -28.71 -15.67
N LEU A 23 -6.03 -27.97 -15.14
CA LEU A 23 -4.61 -28.24 -15.37
C LEU A 23 -4.27 -29.69 -14.97
N ALA A 24 -4.85 -30.18 -13.87
CA ALA A 24 -4.64 -31.56 -13.41
C ALA A 24 -5.15 -32.62 -14.41
N GLU A 25 -6.36 -32.46 -14.95
CA GLU A 25 -6.92 -33.36 -15.96
C GLU A 25 -6.17 -33.31 -17.29
N ALA A 26 -5.61 -32.14 -17.63
CA ALA A 26 -4.77 -31.97 -18.80
C ALA A 26 -3.34 -32.54 -18.62
N GLY A 27 -3.00 -33.09 -17.44
CA GLY A 27 -1.67 -33.59 -17.13
C GLY A 27 -0.62 -32.50 -16.98
N LEU A 28 -1.06 -31.24 -16.80
CA LEU A 28 -0.21 -30.08 -16.62
C LEU A 28 0.13 -29.92 -15.13
N TRP A 29 1.41 -29.66 -14.87
CA TRP A 29 1.95 -29.49 -13.53
C TRP A 29 2.15 -28.00 -13.22
N GLU A 30 1.96 -27.64 -11.95
CA GLU A 30 2.10 -26.26 -11.47
C GLU A 30 3.44 -25.63 -11.92
N ARG A 31 4.55 -26.28 -11.63
CA ARG A 31 5.89 -25.77 -11.96
C ARG A 31 6.23 -25.88 -13.45
N ARG A 32 5.99 -27.05 -14.04
CA ARG A 32 6.44 -27.31 -15.42
C ARG A 32 5.62 -26.56 -16.46
N ASN A 33 4.42 -26.10 -16.11
CA ASN A 33 3.48 -25.55 -17.08
C ASN A 33 2.95 -24.18 -16.65
N LEU A 34 2.32 -24.06 -15.47
CA LEU A 34 1.74 -22.78 -15.05
C LEU A 34 2.84 -21.75 -14.76
N GLN A 35 3.86 -22.14 -14.00
CA GLN A 35 4.97 -21.25 -13.68
C GLN A 35 5.79 -20.87 -14.92
N GLU A 36 6.13 -21.82 -15.80
CA GLU A 36 6.78 -21.50 -17.09
C GLU A 36 5.89 -20.62 -17.99
N GLY A 37 4.57 -20.77 -17.92
CA GLY A 37 3.62 -19.87 -18.57
C GLY A 37 3.71 -18.45 -18.03
N VAL A 38 3.77 -18.28 -16.70
CA VAL A 38 3.98 -16.99 -16.03
C VAL A 38 5.36 -16.39 -16.34
N ILE A 39 6.41 -17.22 -16.43
CA ILE A 39 7.76 -16.80 -16.87
C ILE A 39 7.70 -16.17 -18.26
N ALA A 40 7.10 -16.90 -19.21
CA ALA A 40 7.04 -16.48 -20.61
C ALA A 40 6.06 -15.32 -20.82
N HIS A 41 5.00 -15.27 -20.02
CA HIS A 41 3.93 -14.27 -20.10
C HIS A 41 3.62 -13.67 -18.71
N PRO A 42 4.47 -12.76 -18.20
CA PRO A 42 4.27 -12.14 -16.89
C PRO A 42 2.96 -11.34 -16.78
N GLN A 43 2.31 -11.04 -17.91
CA GLN A 43 1.02 -10.35 -17.94
C GLN A 43 -0.08 -11.11 -17.18
N ILE A 44 0.10 -12.42 -16.95
CA ILE A 44 -0.77 -13.24 -16.09
C ILE A 44 -0.81 -12.69 -14.66
N LEU A 45 0.28 -12.08 -14.18
CA LEU A 45 0.37 -11.51 -12.84
C LEU A 45 -0.18 -10.07 -12.76
N GLY A 46 -0.23 -9.37 -13.91
CA GLY A 46 -0.55 -7.96 -14.00
C GLY A 46 0.23 -7.26 -15.12
N GLU A 47 -0.10 -6.00 -15.38
CA GLU A 47 0.54 -5.22 -16.45
C GLU A 47 1.99 -4.86 -16.10
N ASN A 48 2.86 -4.87 -17.11
CA ASN A 48 4.25 -4.39 -17.05
C ASN A 48 5.08 -4.96 -15.88
N ILE A 49 5.02 -6.28 -15.67
CA ILE A 49 5.83 -6.96 -14.67
C ILE A 49 7.07 -7.56 -15.33
N ARG A 50 8.25 -7.24 -14.80
CA ARG A 50 9.50 -7.95 -15.06
C ARG A 50 9.71 -9.02 -14.01
N ILE A 51 10.11 -10.21 -14.43
CA ILE A 51 10.50 -11.23 -13.47
C ILE A 51 11.92 -11.00 -12.97
N VAL A 52 12.08 -11.01 -11.65
CA VAL A 52 13.35 -10.97 -10.94
C VAL A 52 13.87 -12.39 -10.68
N ALA A 53 13.04 -13.26 -10.10
CA ALA A 53 13.45 -14.61 -9.71
C ALA A 53 12.26 -15.58 -9.63
N PHE A 54 12.57 -16.88 -9.65
CA PHE A 54 11.62 -17.98 -9.44
C PHE A 54 12.14 -18.96 -8.42
N GLU A 55 11.23 -19.72 -7.80
CA GLU A 55 11.57 -20.83 -6.90
C GLU A 55 12.57 -20.43 -5.80
N PHE A 56 12.40 -19.25 -5.22
CA PHE A 56 13.38 -18.67 -4.30
C PHE A 56 13.34 -19.36 -2.93
N ASP A 57 14.40 -20.13 -2.61
CA ASP A 57 14.53 -20.98 -1.42
C ASP A 57 15.72 -20.62 -0.50
N ARG A 58 16.36 -19.46 -0.74
CA ARG A 58 17.61 -19.06 -0.08
C ARG A 58 17.41 -18.12 1.11
N TRP A 59 16.45 -18.46 1.94
CA TRP A 59 16.17 -17.70 3.16
C TRP A 59 17.12 -18.11 4.28
N GLN A 60 17.73 -17.13 4.95
CA GLN A 60 18.56 -17.36 6.13
C GLN A 60 17.92 -16.68 7.33
N ALA A 61 17.67 -17.45 8.40
CA ALA A 61 17.28 -16.88 9.68
C ALA A 61 18.48 -16.19 10.35
N ALA A 62 18.23 -15.27 11.28
CA ALA A 62 19.27 -14.56 12.03
C ALA A 62 20.27 -15.49 12.76
N GLY A 63 19.92 -16.77 12.98
CA GLY A 63 20.79 -17.80 13.55
C GLY A 63 21.58 -18.63 12.53
N GLY A 64 21.50 -18.34 11.23
CA GLY A 64 22.20 -19.09 10.16
C GLY A 64 21.47 -20.34 9.64
N ASP A 65 20.33 -20.69 10.23
CA ASP A 65 19.49 -21.79 9.73
C ASP A 65 18.84 -21.41 8.40
N ARG A 66 18.92 -22.32 7.42
CA ARG A 66 18.22 -22.18 6.12
C ARG A 66 16.73 -22.40 6.34
N GLN A 67 15.90 -21.45 5.91
CA GLN A 67 14.47 -21.69 5.77
C GLN A 67 14.18 -22.38 4.43
N LEU A 68 13.49 -23.52 4.52
CA LEU A 68 13.14 -24.38 3.37
C LEU A 68 11.94 -23.87 2.58
N ASP A 69 11.35 -22.74 2.97
CA ASP A 69 10.21 -22.17 2.30
C ASP A 69 10.61 -21.62 0.93
N ARG A 70 9.72 -21.74 -0.06
CA ARG A 70 10.01 -21.37 -1.44
C ARG A 70 8.97 -20.45 -2.01
N LEU A 71 9.38 -19.25 -2.41
CA LEU A 71 8.53 -18.34 -3.16
C LEU A 71 8.46 -18.80 -4.63
N ASP A 72 7.25 -18.90 -5.19
CA ASP A 72 7.07 -19.33 -6.58
C ASP A 72 7.63 -18.30 -7.55
N VAL A 73 7.21 -17.02 -7.44
CA VAL A 73 7.64 -15.94 -8.34
C VAL A 73 7.91 -14.65 -7.58
N LEU A 74 9.05 -14.03 -7.88
CA LEU A 74 9.35 -12.65 -7.53
C LEU A 74 9.46 -11.82 -8.80
N GLY A 75 8.59 -10.83 -8.94
CA GLY A 75 8.62 -9.82 -9.99
C GLY A 75 8.92 -8.43 -9.44
N LEU A 76 9.03 -7.50 -10.37
CA LEU A 76 9.15 -6.06 -10.18
C LEU A 76 8.18 -5.42 -11.17
N ASP A 77 7.28 -4.56 -10.71
CA ASP A 77 6.48 -3.75 -11.62
C ASP A 77 7.22 -2.47 -12.05
N SER A 78 6.70 -1.82 -13.08
CA SER A 78 7.30 -0.59 -13.63
C SER A 78 7.31 0.60 -12.66
N ASP A 79 6.51 0.54 -11.59
CA ASP A 79 6.45 1.58 -10.55
C ASP A 79 7.46 1.32 -9.41
N GLY A 80 8.20 0.21 -9.48
CA GLY A 80 9.27 -0.13 -8.53
C GLY A 80 8.83 -1.02 -7.36
N TYR A 81 7.57 -1.48 -7.34
CA TYR A 81 7.11 -2.38 -6.30
C TYR A 81 7.45 -3.83 -6.63
N LEU A 82 7.93 -4.55 -5.62
CA LEU A 82 8.10 -6.00 -5.73
C LEU A 82 6.74 -6.66 -5.91
N VAL A 83 6.67 -7.67 -6.77
CA VAL A 83 5.48 -8.49 -6.99
C VAL A 83 5.77 -9.90 -6.50
N VAL A 84 5.13 -10.31 -5.43
CA VAL A 84 5.22 -11.64 -4.85
C VAL A 84 4.03 -12.44 -5.35
N ALA A 85 4.27 -13.41 -6.23
CA ALA A 85 3.21 -14.26 -6.72
C ALA A 85 3.26 -15.67 -6.15
N GLU A 86 2.11 -16.13 -5.64
CA GLU A 86 1.87 -17.51 -5.22
C GLU A 86 0.96 -18.17 -6.25
N LEU A 87 1.40 -19.30 -6.81
CA LEU A 87 0.69 -20.00 -7.88
C LEU A 87 0.06 -21.29 -7.35
N LYS A 88 -1.17 -21.58 -7.79
CA LYS A 88 -1.84 -22.85 -7.52
C LYS A 88 -2.47 -23.37 -8.79
N ARG A 89 -2.14 -24.60 -9.18
CA ARG A 89 -2.76 -25.24 -10.35
C ARG A 89 -4.26 -25.52 -10.15
N ASP A 90 -4.66 -25.78 -8.92
CA ASP A 90 -6.03 -26.14 -8.52
C ASP A 90 -6.64 -24.98 -7.72
N ARG A 91 -7.81 -25.20 -7.10
CA ARG A 91 -8.42 -24.21 -6.21
C ARG A 91 -7.45 -23.89 -5.07
N ALA A 92 -7.30 -22.61 -4.75
CA ALA A 92 -6.40 -22.20 -3.69
C ALA A 92 -6.81 -22.80 -2.31
N PRO A 93 -5.85 -23.28 -1.50
CA PRO A 93 -6.13 -23.68 -0.13
C PRO A 93 -6.47 -22.47 0.74
N ASP A 94 -7.18 -22.70 1.86
CA ASP A 94 -7.65 -21.63 2.76
C ASP A 94 -6.51 -20.88 3.47
N THR A 95 -5.28 -21.35 3.34
CA THR A 95 -4.08 -20.77 3.94
C THR A 95 -3.15 -20.10 2.92
N VAL A 96 -3.51 -20.07 1.63
CA VAL A 96 -2.65 -19.56 0.55
C VAL A 96 -2.16 -18.13 0.83
N GLN A 97 -3.04 -17.30 1.39
CA GLN A 97 -2.74 -15.91 1.73
C GLN A 97 -1.69 -15.80 2.85
N LEU A 98 -1.63 -16.75 3.79
CA LEU A 98 -0.62 -16.74 4.85
C LEU A 98 0.78 -17.00 4.28
N GLN A 99 0.87 -17.91 3.30
CA GLN A 99 2.12 -18.19 2.61
C GLN A 99 2.57 -16.98 1.77
N ALA A 100 1.65 -16.37 1.02
CA ALA A 100 1.95 -15.18 0.24
C ALA A 100 2.39 -13.99 1.13
N ILE A 101 1.72 -13.76 2.26
CA ILE A 101 2.10 -12.73 3.26
C ILE A 101 3.47 -13.03 3.85
N LYS A 102 3.76 -14.30 4.17
CA LYS A 102 5.07 -14.70 4.68
C LYS A 102 6.17 -14.31 3.68
N TYR A 103 6.01 -14.63 2.39
CA TYR A 103 7.00 -14.25 1.39
C TYR A 103 7.09 -12.75 1.17
N ALA A 104 5.96 -12.05 1.13
CA ALA A 104 5.92 -10.59 1.10
C ALA A 104 6.74 -9.98 2.25
N ALA A 105 6.53 -10.44 3.49
CA ALA A 105 7.29 -9.98 4.63
C ALA A 105 8.80 -10.24 4.47
N MET A 106 9.18 -11.38 3.90
CA MET A 106 10.59 -11.74 3.71
C MET A 106 11.27 -10.92 2.60
N VAL A 107 10.65 -10.77 1.42
CA VAL A 107 11.21 -9.95 0.33
C VAL A 107 11.19 -8.45 0.65
N SER A 108 10.31 -8.00 1.55
CA SER A 108 10.25 -6.59 1.99
C SER A 108 11.56 -6.07 2.63
N ARG A 109 12.47 -7.00 2.95
CA ARG A 109 13.77 -6.73 3.55
C ARG A 109 14.90 -6.66 2.53
N PHE A 110 14.63 -6.94 1.25
CA PHE A 110 15.64 -6.88 0.21
C PHE A 110 16.13 -5.46 -0.01
N THR A 111 17.42 -5.35 -0.27
CA THR A 111 18.06 -4.17 -0.84
C THR A 111 18.05 -4.25 -2.37
N LEU A 112 18.41 -3.16 -3.04
CA LEU A 112 18.60 -3.17 -4.49
C LEU A 112 19.72 -4.14 -4.90
N ASP A 113 20.78 -4.24 -4.11
CA ASP A 113 21.89 -5.15 -4.37
C ASP A 113 21.44 -6.62 -4.24
N ASP A 114 20.63 -6.95 -3.22
CA ASP A 114 20.03 -8.29 -3.10
C ASP A 114 19.18 -8.60 -4.34
N LEU A 115 18.34 -7.65 -4.77
CA LEU A 115 17.46 -7.80 -5.92
C LEU A 115 18.26 -8.01 -7.22
N ALA A 116 19.32 -7.24 -7.42
CA ALA A 116 20.21 -7.33 -8.56
C ALA A 116 20.95 -8.68 -8.61
N ALA A 117 21.49 -9.13 -7.48
CA ALA A 117 22.15 -10.43 -7.38
C ALA A 117 21.19 -11.58 -7.70
N HIS A 118 19.95 -11.51 -7.22
CA HIS A 118 18.92 -12.50 -7.54
C HIS A 118 18.52 -12.49 -9.02
N HIS A 119 18.35 -11.31 -9.61
CA HIS A 119 18.02 -11.17 -11.03
C HIS A 119 19.16 -11.66 -11.94
N ALA A 120 20.42 -11.33 -11.61
CA ALA A 120 21.59 -11.80 -12.34
C ALA A 120 21.68 -13.33 -12.30
N GLN A 121 21.46 -13.93 -11.13
CA GLN A 121 21.43 -15.38 -11.01
C GLN A 121 20.34 -16.01 -11.88
N TYR A 122 19.12 -15.48 -11.82
CA TYR A 122 18.00 -15.96 -12.65
C TYR A 122 18.35 -15.88 -14.15
N LEU A 123 18.92 -14.78 -14.61
CA LEU A 123 19.33 -14.62 -16.01
C LEU A 123 20.42 -15.61 -16.42
N ARG A 124 21.39 -15.90 -15.54
CA ARG A 124 22.44 -16.91 -15.76
C ARG A 124 21.87 -18.32 -15.84
N GLU A 125 20.92 -18.68 -14.99
CA GLU A 125 20.21 -19.96 -15.06
C GLU A 125 19.43 -20.13 -16.38
N ARG A 126 19.04 -19.02 -17.01
CA ARG A 126 18.41 -18.98 -18.34
C ARG A 126 19.41 -18.85 -19.50
N GLY A 127 20.72 -18.96 -19.23
CA GLY A 127 21.77 -19.00 -20.24
C GLY A 127 22.32 -17.64 -20.67
N ASN A 128 22.04 -16.56 -19.93
CA ASN A 128 22.59 -15.23 -20.21
C ASN A 128 23.84 -14.98 -19.35
N GLU A 129 24.89 -14.40 -19.92
CA GLU A 129 26.05 -13.94 -19.16
C GLU A 129 25.84 -12.49 -18.72
N VAL A 130 25.43 -12.29 -17.46
CA VAL A 130 25.05 -10.98 -16.91
C VAL A 130 25.72 -10.79 -15.55
N THR A 131 26.33 -9.63 -15.29
CA THR A 131 26.85 -9.24 -13.96
C THR A 131 25.72 -8.70 -13.07
N ASP A 132 26.00 -8.54 -11.78
CA ASP A 132 25.00 -8.00 -10.85
C ASP A 132 24.71 -6.53 -11.19
N GLU A 133 25.70 -5.75 -11.64
CA GLU A 133 25.53 -4.37 -12.12
C GLU A 133 24.65 -4.29 -13.37
N GLN A 134 24.86 -5.17 -14.35
CA GLN A 134 24.03 -5.24 -15.56
C GLN A 134 22.59 -5.65 -15.23
N ALA A 135 22.42 -6.55 -14.26
CA ALA A 135 21.10 -6.94 -13.80
C ALA A 135 20.38 -5.78 -13.09
N LEU A 136 21.10 -4.96 -12.32
CA LEU A 136 20.57 -3.74 -11.69
C LEU A 136 20.17 -2.69 -12.74
N GLU A 137 20.98 -2.50 -13.79
CA GLU A 137 20.63 -1.61 -14.91
C GLU A 137 19.31 -2.03 -15.56
N LEU A 138 19.13 -3.33 -15.84
CA LEU A 138 17.89 -3.86 -16.41
C LEU A 138 16.66 -3.68 -15.50
N LEU A 139 16.84 -3.78 -14.18
CA LEU A 139 15.77 -3.53 -13.22
C LEU A 139 15.43 -2.04 -13.14
N THR A 140 16.44 -1.17 -13.19
CA THR A 140 16.28 0.29 -13.13
C THR A 140 15.71 0.85 -14.44
N GLU A 141 16.06 0.28 -15.59
CA GLU A 141 15.45 0.62 -16.88
C GLU A 141 13.95 0.28 -16.87
N HIS A 142 13.60 -0.86 -16.28
CA HIS A 142 12.21 -1.30 -16.18
C HIS A 142 11.40 -0.49 -15.16
N ALA A 143 12.00 -0.18 -14.01
CA ALA A 143 11.40 0.58 -12.93
C ALA A 143 12.31 1.75 -12.51
N PRO A 144 12.29 2.87 -13.23
CA PRO A 144 13.17 4.01 -12.95
C PRO A 144 12.97 4.63 -11.56
N GLU A 145 11.78 4.43 -10.98
CA GLU A 145 11.39 4.98 -9.67
C GLU A 145 11.70 4.05 -8.48
N ILE A 146 12.30 2.87 -8.71
CA ILE A 146 12.59 1.89 -7.66
C ILE A 146 13.42 2.48 -6.52
N ASP A 147 13.03 2.17 -5.28
CA ASP A 147 13.68 2.66 -4.08
C ASP A 147 13.47 1.73 -2.86
N ALA A 148 14.16 2.01 -1.76
CA ALA A 148 14.06 1.16 -0.57
C ALA A 148 12.66 1.15 0.07
N GLU A 149 11.81 2.15 -0.17
CA GLU A 149 10.46 2.23 0.39
C GLU A 149 9.45 1.42 -0.44
N SER A 150 9.56 1.46 -1.77
CA SER A 150 8.78 0.63 -2.70
C SER A 150 9.11 -0.85 -2.54
N LEU A 151 10.38 -1.22 -2.34
CA LEU A 151 10.77 -2.59 -2.01
C LEU A 151 10.13 -3.12 -0.71
N ARG A 152 9.92 -2.25 0.29
CA ARG A 152 9.29 -2.59 1.57
C ARG A 152 7.79 -2.84 1.49
N ARG A 153 7.16 -2.51 0.35
CA ARG A 153 5.70 -2.61 0.15
C ARG A 153 5.38 -3.54 -1.02
N PRO A 154 5.78 -4.82 -0.95
CA PRO A 154 5.51 -5.78 -2.01
C PRO A 154 4.00 -5.94 -2.25
N ARG A 155 3.66 -6.05 -3.52
CA ARG A 155 2.35 -6.44 -4.01
C ARG A 155 2.25 -7.95 -3.99
N ILE A 156 1.11 -8.47 -3.55
CA ILE A 156 0.84 -9.90 -3.52
C ILE A 156 -0.09 -10.24 -4.68
N VAL A 157 0.26 -11.23 -5.48
CA VAL A 157 -0.61 -11.79 -6.51
C VAL A 157 -0.84 -13.25 -6.21
N ILE A 158 -2.10 -13.67 -6.10
CA ILE A 158 -2.43 -15.09 -5.91
C ILE A 158 -3.12 -15.57 -7.18
N VAL A 159 -2.52 -16.56 -7.85
CA VAL A 159 -3.04 -17.14 -9.09
C VAL A 159 -3.57 -18.54 -8.81
N ALA A 160 -4.86 -18.79 -9.05
CA ALA A 160 -5.46 -20.10 -8.82
C ALA A 160 -6.64 -20.36 -9.75
N SER A 161 -7.10 -21.61 -9.87
CA SER A 161 -8.34 -21.90 -10.63
C SER A 161 -9.62 -21.47 -9.92
N GLY A 162 -9.52 -21.12 -8.63
CA GLY A 162 -10.63 -20.54 -7.88
C GLY A 162 -10.28 -20.33 -6.42
N PHE A 163 -11.16 -19.61 -5.73
CA PHE A 163 -10.97 -19.20 -4.34
C PHE A 163 -12.22 -19.55 -3.51
N ARG A 164 -12.03 -19.94 -2.24
CA ARG A 164 -13.16 -20.08 -1.31
C ARG A 164 -13.60 -18.71 -0.81
N ALA A 165 -14.86 -18.58 -0.44
CA ALA A 165 -15.40 -17.33 0.10
C ALA A 165 -14.62 -16.83 1.33
N THR A 166 -14.12 -17.74 2.16
CA THR A 166 -13.25 -17.44 3.31
C THR A 166 -11.92 -16.83 2.88
N THR A 167 -11.29 -17.36 1.83
CA THR A 167 -10.05 -16.81 1.25
C THR A 167 -10.30 -15.41 0.71
N THR A 168 -11.35 -15.23 -0.10
CA THR A 168 -11.69 -13.93 -0.70
C THR A 168 -12.01 -12.90 0.38
N ALA A 169 -12.84 -13.24 1.38
CA ALA A 169 -13.16 -12.34 2.49
C ALA A 169 -11.90 -11.92 3.28
N THR A 170 -10.98 -12.85 3.50
CA THR A 170 -9.70 -12.56 4.16
C THR A 170 -8.86 -11.58 3.36
N VAL A 171 -8.77 -11.80 2.04
CA VAL A 171 -7.99 -10.95 1.13
C VAL A 171 -8.58 -9.54 1.00
N VAL A 172 -9.90 -9.42 0.94
CA VAL A 172 -10.60 -8.12 0.98
C VAL A 172 -10.22 -7.37 2.26
N TRP A 173 -10.37 -8.01 3.43
CA TRP A 173 -10.02 -7.39 4.71
C TRP A 173 -8.54 -6.99 4.80
N LEU A 174 -7.62 -7.85 4.36
CA LEU A 174 -6.18 -7.51 4.33
C LEU A 174 -5.89 -6.31 3.41
N THR A 175 -6.60 -6.20 2.29
CA THR A 175 -6.46 -5.07 1.37
C THR A 175 -6.97 -3.78 2.00
N GLU A 176 -8.08 -3.84 2.75
CA GLU A 176 -8.58 -2.73 3.57
C GLU A 176 -7.57 -2.30 4.64
N MET A 177 -6.77 -3.22 5.16
CA MET A 177 -5.67 -2.93 6.10
C MET A 177 -4.42 -2.36 5.41
N GLY A 178 -4.46 -2.13 4.10
CA GLY A 178 -3.40 -1.48 3.32
C GLY A 178 -2.42 -2.44 2.66
N LEU A 179 -2.66 -3.75 2.69
CA LEU A 179 -1.91 -4.68 1.85
C LEU A 179 -2.38 -4.55 0.40
N ASP A 180 -1.48 -4.80 -0.55
CA ASP A 180 -1.88 -4.95 -1.95
C ASP A 180 -2.00 -6.41 -2.29
N ILE A 181 -3.22 -6.89 -2.52
CA ILE A 181 -3.46 -8.27 -2.86
C ILE A 181 -4.38 -8.34 -4.07
N THR A 182 -3.89 -8.95 -5.14
CA THR A 182 -4.64 -9.26 -6.36
C THR A 182 -4.94 -10.76 -6.41
N LEU A 183 -6.19 -11.12 -6.71
CA LEU A 183 -6.61 -12.48 -6.99
C LEU A 183 -6.80 -12.65 -8.49
N GLN A 184 -5.95 -13.45 -9.12
CA GLN A 184 -6.07 -13.84 -10.52
C GLN A 184 -6.65 -15.24 -10.59
N GLN A 185 -7.78 -15.39 -11.28
CA GLN A 185 -8.40 -16.68 -11.55
C GLN A 185 -7.99 -17.18 -12.93
N VAL A 186 -7.47 -18.41 -13.01
CA VAL A 186 -7.10 -19.07 -14.27
C VAL A 186 -8.07 -20.19 -14.61
N GLN A 187 -8.52 -20.25 -15.86
CA GLN A 187 -9.41 -21.32 -16.32
C GLN A 187 -8.87 -21.97 -17.58
N LEU A 188 -8.94 -23.31 -17.65
CA LEU A 188 -8.45 -24.07 -18.79
C LEU A 188 -9.62 -24.61 -19.62
N TYR A 189 -9.50 -24.51 -20.93
CA TYR A 189 -10.47 -25.03 -21.89
C TYR A 189 -9.77 -25.90 -22.91
N ARG A 190 -10.48 -26.92 -23.40
CA ARG A 190 -10.01 -27.83 -24.45
C ARG A 190 -10.77 -27.60 -25.75
N THR A 191 -10.04 -27.46 -26.84
CA THR A 191 -10.62 -27.42 -28.20
C THR A 191 -10.95 -28.81 -28.71
N PRO A 192 -11.84 -28.94 -29.71
CA PRO A 192 -12.12 -30.22 -30.36
C PRO A 192 -10.86 -30.92 -30.91
N GLU A 193 -9.85 -30.16 -31.33
CA GLU A 193 -8.55 -30.63 -31.81
C GLU A 193 -7.54 -30.91 -30.68
N ALA A 194 -8.03 -31.00 -29.43
CA ALA A 194 -7.26 -31.27 -28.22
C ALA A 194 -6.20 -30.20 -27.86
N ARG A 195 -6.28 -28.98 -28.41
CA ARG A 195 -5.48 -27.84 -27.94
C ARG A 195 -6.03 -27.31 -26.62
N LEU A 196 -5.16 -26.68 -25.84
CA LEU A 196 -5.51 -26.10 -24.54
C LEU A 196 -5.46 -24.58 -24.63
N LEU A 197 -6.47 -23.93 -24.06
CA LEU A 197 -6.58 -22.48 -23.95
C LEU A 197 -6.70 -22.11 -22.48
N LEU A 198 -5.85 -21.22 -22.01
CA LEU A 198 -5.86 -20.69 -20.65
C LEU A 198 -6.43 -19.27 -20.68
N THR A 199 -7.49 -19.02 -19.93
CA THR A 199 -7.96 -17.66 -19.65
C THR A 199 -7.46 -17.22 -18.27
N VAL A 200 -7.23 -15.92 -18.11
CA VAL A 200 -6.85 -15.28 -16.85
C VAL A 200 -7.80 -14.13 -16.63
N SER A 201 -8.40 -14.07 -15.44
CA SER A 201 -9.34 -13.01 -15.07
C SER A 201 -9.02 -12.51 -13.67
N GLN A 202 -9.08 -11.19 -13.48
CA GLN A 202 -8.91 -10.61 -12.16
C GLN A 202 -10.21 -10.75 -11.37
N LEU A 203 -10.19 -11.59 -10.34
CA LEU A 203 -11.33 -11.78 -9.44
C LEU A 203 -11.41 -10.65 -8.40
N TYR A 204 -10.26 -10.18 -7.92
CA TYR A 204 -10.16 -9.10 -6.94
C TYR A 204 -8.87 -8.29 -7.13
N PRO A 205 -8.89 -6.95 -7.02
CA PRO A 205 -10.10 -6.12 -6.95
C PRO A 205 -10.94 -6.28 -8.22
N VAL A 206 -12.25 -6.09 -8.15
CA VAL A 206 -13.08 -6.11 -9.36
C VAL A 206 -12.72 -4.87 -10.18
N PRO A 207 -12.39 -4.99 -11.48
CA PRO A 207 -12.12 -3.82 -12.33
C PRO A 207 -13.31 -2.85 -12.31
N ASP A 208 -13.04 -1.55 -12.19
CA ASP A 208 -14.08 -0.52 -12.09
C ASP A 208 -14.92 -0.43 -13.37
N VAL A 209 -16.20 -0.07 -13.24
CA VAL A 209 -17.16 0.05 -14.37
C VAL A 209 -16.71 1.11 -15.39
N GLU A 210 -15.93 2.10 -14.97
CA GLU A 210 -15.35 3.14 -15.85
C GLU A 210 -14.29 2.59 -16.83
N ASP A 211 -13.68 1.44 -16.56
CA ASP A 211 -12.76 0.76 -17.50
C ASP A 211 -13.51 0.12 -18.69
N PHE A 212 -14.86 0.05 -18.63
CA PHE A 212 -15.72 -0.55 -19.67
C PHE A 212 -16.61 0.47 -20.41
N THR A 213 -16.59 1.76 -20.04
CA THR A 213 -17.43 2.79 -20.67
C THR A 213 -16.65 3.56 -21.75
N VAL A 214 -17.07 3.41 -23.01
CA VAL A 214 -16.55 4.21 -24.13
C VAL A 214 -17.33 5.54 -24.18
N ALA A 215 -16.70 6.63 -23.77
CA ALA A 215 -17.26 7.98 -23.93
C ALA A 215 -16.89 8.57 -25.31
N PRO A 216 -17.81 9.28 -26.00
CA PRO A 216 -17.48 10.02 -27.23
C PRO A 216 -16.43 11.11 -26.96
N LEU A 217 -15.47 11.29 -27.88
CA LEU A 217 -14.47 12.35 -27.79
C LEU A 217 -15.12 13.75 -27.77
N GLN A 218 -15.15 14.38 -26.59
CA GLN A 218 -15.14 15.84 -26.45
C GLN A 218 -14.27 16.27 -25.27
N SER A 219 -13.33 17.17 -25.60
CA SER A 219 -12.41 17.92 -24.74
C SER A 219 -11.48 17.10 -23.85
N GLU A 220 -10.19 17.23 -24.14
CA GLU A 220 -9.06 16.81 -23.34
C GLU A 220 -9.23 17.19 -21.86
N SER A 221 -9.53 16.21 -21.02
CA SER A 221 -9.00 16.07 -19.66
C SER A 221 -9.69 14.88 -19.00
N LYS A 222 -8.87 14.12 -18.25
CA LYS A 222 -9.24 12.95 -17.42
C LYS A 222 -9.14 11.60 -18.14
N ALA A 223 -7.88 11.21 -18.36
CA ALA A 223 -7.50 9.80 -18.35
C ALA A 223 -7.98 9.14 -17.05
N GLY A 224 -8.55 7.94 -17.20
CA GLY A 224 -9.33 7.21 -16.22
C GLY A 224 -8.64 6.96 -14.88
N LYS A 225 -9.44 6.98 -13.82
CA LYS A 225 -9.05 6.57 -12.47
C LYS A 225 -9.31 5.07 -12.33
N ARG A 226 -8.38 4.24 -12.82
CA ARG A 226 -7.93 3.12 -11.97
C ARG A 226 -7.46 3.73 -10.65
N ALA A 227 -7.55 3.05 -9.52
CA ALA A 227 -6.91 3.49 -8.28
C ALA A 227 -5.41 3.67 -8.53
N ARG A 228 -5.05 4.85 -9.05
CA ARG A 228 -3.71 5.27 -9.41
C ARG A 228 -3.02 5.44 -8.07
N ARG A 229 -2.39 4.37 -7.63
CA ARG A 229 -1.58 4.40 -6.43
C ARG A 229 -0.52 5.46 -6.60
N GLU A 230 -0.37 6.20 -5.51
CA GLU A 230 0.22 7.51 -5.59
C GLU A 230 1.71 7.45 -5.78
N LYS A 231 2.14 8.35 -6.67
CA LYS A 231 3.52 8.73 -6.87
C LYS A 231 4.11 9.21 -5.54
N SER A 232 5.41 8.98 -5.33
CA SER A 232 6.10 9.38 -4.10
C SER A 232 5.93 10.88 -3.80
N THR A 233 6.09 11.29 -2.53
CA THR A 233 6.01 12.70 -2.09
C THR A 233 6.79 13.64 -3.00
N VAL A 234 8.01 13.26 -3.37
CA VAL A 234 8.89 14.03 -4.27
C VAL A 234 8.26 14.21 -5.65
N VAL A 235 7.73 13.13 -6.21
CA VAL A 235 7.12 13.17 -7.54
C VAL A 235 5.82 13.97 -7.53
N ARG A 236 5.04 13.89 -6.45
CA ARG A 236 3.83 14.71 -6.29
C ARG A 236 4.17 16.19 -6.23
N LEU A 237 5.21 16.57 -5.49
CA LEU A 237 5.70 17.95 -5.42
C LEU A 237 6.24 18.45 -6.76
N ALA A 238 7.14 17.69 -7.39
CA ALA A 238 7.75 18.05 -8.67
C ALA A 238 6.70 18.17 -9.79
N ALA A 239 5.70 17.28 -9.81
CA ALA A 239 4.62 17.32 -10.80
C ALA A 239 3.57 18.41 -10.52
N ALA A 240 3.31 18.73 -9.24
CA ALA A 240 2.36 19.77 -8.87
C ALA A 240 2.93 21.19 -8.99
N GLY A 241 4.26 21.34 -8.99
CA GLY A 241 4.92 22.64 -8.99
C GLY A 241 4.61 23.46 -7.74
N THR A 242 4.22 22.81 -6.64
CA THR A 242 3.83 23.45 -5.37
C THR A 242 5.02 24.12 -4.68
N VAL A 243 6.22 23.58 -4.90
CA VAL A 243 7.48 24.12 -4.40
C VAL A 243 8.21 24.79 -5.55
N ASN A 244 8.70 26.00 -5.33
CA ASN A 244 9.42 26.72 -6.37
C ASN A 244 10.81 26.11 -6.57
N ASP A 245 11.24 26.02 -7.83
CA ASP A 245 12.62 25.64 -8.14
C ASP A 245 13.58 26.67 -7.50
N GLY A 246 14.62 26.18 -6.81
CA GLY A 246 15.54 27.01 -6.04
C GLY A 246 15.14 27.29 -4.58
N GLU A 247 14.01 26.76 -4.10
CA GLU A 247 13.55 26.98 -2.72
C GLU A 247 14.44 26.26 -1.69
N LEU A 248 14.77 26.94 -0.59
CA LEU A 248 15.68 26.42 0.43
C LEU A 248 14.92 25.65 1.52
N PHE A 249 15.32 24.41 1.76
CA PHE A 249 14.82 23.57 2.84
C PHE A 249 15.84 23.42 3.96
N ARG A 250 15.35 23.30 5.20
CA ARG A 250 16.16 23.04 6.39
C ARG A 250 15.93 21.63 6.90
N LEU A 251 17.02 20.96 7.29
CA LEU A 251 16.96 19.64 7.91
C LEU A 251 16.54 19.77 9.37
N GLN A 252 15.41 19.15 9.71
CA GLN A 252 14.83 19.13 11.04
C GLN A 252 14.61 17.69 11.50
N PRO A 253 15.40 17.17 12.45
CA PRO A 253 15.24 15.81 12.97
C PRO A 253 13.85 15.58 13.57
N THR A 254 13.25 14.44 13.24
CA THR A 254 11.87 14.11 13.65
C THR A 254 11.82 13.21 14.90
N ASN A 255 10.60 12.85 15.31
CA ASN A 255 10.35 11.89 16.38
C ASN A 255 10.65 10.43 15.97
N GLU A 256 11.09 10.18 14.73
CA GLU A 256 11.52 8.85 14.30
C GLU A 256 12.79 8.37 15.04
N VAL A 257 13.61 9.30 15.55
CA VAL A 257 14.80 9.02 16.36
C VAL A 257 14.63 9.46 17.81
N THR A 258 15.47 8.96 18.72
CA THR A 258 15.42 9.33 20.14
C THR A 258 15.86 10.78 20.35
N ALA A 259 15.55 11.35 21.52
CA ALA A 259 15.99 12.69 21.88
C ALA A 259 17.53 12.82 21.87
N GLU A 260 18.24 11.79 22.36
CA GLU A 260 19.70 11.71 22.34
C GLU A 260 20.27 11.75 20.92
N VAL A 261 19.67 11.00 19.99
CA VAL A 261 20.10 11.00 18.58
C VAL A 261 19.80 12.35 17.91
N ARG A 262 18.68 13.01 18.24
CA ARG A 262 18.41 14.37 17.74
C ARG A 262 19.47 15.36 18.22
N GLU A 263 19.89 15.27 19.47
CA GLU A 263 20.93 16.14 20.03
C GLU A 263 22.29 15.92 19.34
N GLN A 264 22.66 14.65 19.08
CA GLN A 264 23.86 14.32 18.31
C GLN A 264 23.83 14.91 16.90
N ILE A 265 22.69 14.80 16.21
CA ILE A 265 22.50 15.38 14.87
C ILE A 265 22.61 16.91 14.94
N GLN A 266 21.94 17.57 15.89
CA GLN A 266 22.01 19.02 16.05
C GLN A 266 23.44 19.51 16.29
N ASN A 267 24.20 18.80 17.13
CA ASN A 267 25.61 19.11 17.37
C ASN A 267 26.47 18.95 16.11
N TRP A 268 26.21 17.90 15.31
CA TRP A 268 26.93 17.65 14.06
C TRP A 268 26.59 18.66 12.96
N LEU A 269 25.31 19.08 12.88
CA LEU A 269 24.86 20.16 11.98
C LEU A 269 25.47 21.50 12.37
N GLY A 270 25.61 21.78 13.68
CA GLY A 270 26.22 23.02 14.19
C GLY A 270 27.71 23.18 13.89
N GLN A 271 28.39 22.13 13.42
CA GLN A 271 29.81 22.20 13.03
C GLN A 271 30.03 22.79 11.63
N ASP A 272 29.02 22.70 10.74
CA ASP A 272 29.05 23.26 9.39
C ASP A 272 27.62 23.57 8.96
N GLU A 273 27.29 24.86 8.88
CA GLU A 273 25.94 25.35 8.57
C GLU A 273 25.39 24.80 7.25
N ARG A 274 26.25 24.41 6.31
CA ARG A 274 25.87 23.81 5.03
C ARG A 274 25.28 22.42 5.18
N ARG A 275 25.56 21.70 6.26
CA ARG A 275 25.02 20.34 6.48
C ARG A 275 23.50 20.36 6.68
N GLY A 276 22.95 21.46 7.19
CA GLY A 276 21.54 21.58 7.57
C GLY A 276 20.61 22.11 6.50
N THR A 277 21.08 22.36 5.27
CA THR A 277 20.26 23.00 4.22
C THR A 277 20.39 22.33 2.87
N ALA A 278 19.33 22.36 2.08
CA ALA A 278 19.32 21.86 0.70
C ALA A 278 18.43 22.74 -0.18
N ILE A 279 18.79 22.85 -1.46
CA ILE A 279 18.03 23.61 -2.46
C ILE A 279 17.14 22.64 -3.23
N TRP A 280 15.85 22.95 -3.32
CA TRP A 280 14.88 22.18 -4.08
C TRP A 280 15.04 22.41 -5.59
N HIS A 281 14.98 21.32 -6.33
CA HIS A 281 14.89 21.26 -7.77
C HIS A 281 13.69 20.39 -8.15
N ASN A 282 12.95 20.78 -9.18
CA ASN A 282 11.81 20.02 -9.71
C ASN A 282 12.25 18.78 -10.53
N ASP A 283 13.16 18.00 -9.97
CA ASP A 283 13.68 16.74 -10.49
C ASP A 283 13.07 15.58 -9.67
N PRO A 284 12.23 14.71 -10.27
CA PRO A 284 11.56 13.64 -9.55
C PRO A 284 12.53 12.57 -9.01
N ALA A 285 13.75 12.47 -9.55
CA ALA A 285 14.73 11.46 -9.16
C ALA A 285 15.68 11.97 -8.06
N LYS A 286 16.12 13.24 -8.13
CA LYS A 286 17.10 13.85 -7.22
C LYS A 286 16.76 15.33 -6.95
N PRO A 287 15.70 15.59 -6.16
CA PRO A 287 15.15 16.94 -6.00
C PRO A 287 15.94 17.84 -5.06
N LEU A 288 16.89 17.34 -4.26
CA LEU A 288 17.62 18.16 -3.29
C LEU A 288 19.08 18.27 -3.66
N GLU A 289 19.53 19.49 -3.96
CA GLU A 289 20.95 19.83 -3.99
C GLU A 289 21.41 20.13 -2.56
N TRP A 290 22.24 19.25 -2.00
CA TRP A 290 22.71 19.42 -0.62
C TRP A 290 23.78 20.51 -0.57
N THR A 291 23.61 21.55 0.25
CA THR A 291 24.54 22.69 0.22
C THR A 291 25.93 22.34 0.79
N TYR A 292 26.06 21.18 1.45
CA TYR A 292 27.32 20.68 1.98
C TYR A 292 28.35 20.34 0.89
N ASP A 293 27.93 19.59 -0.13
CA ASP A 293 28.79 19.11 -1.22
C ASP A 293 28.38 19.63 -2.61
N GLY A 294 27.20 20.24 -2.75
CA GLY A 294 26.66 20.75 -4.01
C GLY A 294 26.09 19.66 -4.93
N GLU A 295 26.01 18.42 -4.45
CA GLU A 295 25.49 17.29 -5.23
C GLU A 295 23.99 17.10 -5.04
N ARG A 296 23.34 16.44 -6.01
CA ARG A 296 21.89 16.21 -6.00
C ARG A 296 21.52 14.83 -5.49
N TYR A 297 20.55 14.78 -4.58
CA TYR A 297 20.14 13.60 -3.84
C TYR A 297 18.62 13.51 -3.67
N ARG A 298 18.18 12.33 -3.24
CA ARG A 298 16.85 12.15 -2.65
C ARG A 298 16.86 12.62 -1.20
N PRO A 299 15.73 13.12 -0.66
CA PRO A 299 15.62 13.53 0.73
C PRO A 299 16.07 12.47 1.73
N THR A 300 15.69 11.21 1.48
CA THR A 300 16.04 10.06 2.33
C THR A 300 17.54 9.78 2.33
N THR A 301 18.23 9.95 1.21
CA THR A 301 19.67 9.68 1.07
C THR A 301 20.47 10.59 1.99
N ILE A 302 20.18 11.90 1.99
CA ILE A 302 20.89 12.86 2.85
C ILE A 302 20.63 12.52 4.32
N VAL A 303 19.38 12.24 4.71
CA VAL A 303 19.05 11.94 6.12
C VAL A 303 19.74 10.67 6.61
N GLN A 304 19.84 9.62 5.77
CA GLN A 304 20.58 8.40 6.12
C GLN A 304 22.07 8.68 6.33
N GLN A 305 22.67 9.51 5.48
CA GLN A 305 24.06 9.91 5.63
C GLN A 305 24.27 10.72 6.92
N VAL A 306 23.38 11.67 7.23
CA VAL A 306 23.40 12.43 8.48
C VAL A 306 23.33 11.50 9.70
N LEU A 307 22.45 10.50 9.69
CA LEU A 307 22.34 9.54 10.79
C LEU A 307 23.59 8.68 10.96
N ALA A 308 24.19 8.26 9.86
CA ALA A 308 25.42 7.49 9.85
C ALA A 308 26.59 8.28 10.43
N GLU A 309 26.76 9.53 9.98
CA GLU A 309 27.91 10.37 10.35
C GLU A 309 27.76 11.03 11.72
N ALA A 310 26.56 11.49 12.08
CA ALA A 310 26.34 12.20 13.34
C ALA A 310 26.15 11.26 14.53
N ALA A 311 25.52 10.11 14.32
CA ALA A 311 25.08 9.22 15.40
C ALA A 311 25.58 7.77 15.26
N GLY A 312 26.20 7.40 14.13
CA GLY A 312 26.63 6.01 13.88
C GLY A 312 25.46 5.04 13.68
N ILE A 313 24.27 5.53 13.31
CA ILE A 313 23.05 4.73 13.20
C ILE A 313 22.67 4.55 11.73
N GLN A 314 22.44 3.30 11.33
CA GLN A 314 21.92 2.93 10.01
C GLN A 314 20.47 2.47 10.15
N ARG A 315 19.51 3.23 9.59
CA ARG A 315 18.08 2.91 9.66
C ARG A 315 17.28 3.53 8.50
N SER A 316 16.07 3.01 8.29
CA SER A 316 15.07 3.70 7.47
C SER A 316 14.48 4.90 8.20
N VAL A 317 14.12 5.90 7.40
CA VAL A 317 13.49 7.15 7.81
C VAL A 317 12.56 7.63 6.71
N ARG A 318 11.54 8.41 7.09
CA ARG A 318 10.73 9.17 6.14
C ARG A 318 11.46 10.44 5.75
N GLY A 319 12.43 10.32 4.84
CA GLY A 319 13.29 11.43 4.41
C GLY A 319 12.56 12.76 4.14
N PRO A 320 11.45 12.78 3.38
CA PRO A 320 10.69 14.02 3.14
C PRO A 320 10.13 14.70 4.40
N ASP A 321 9.87 13.97 5.49
CA ASP A 321 9.39 14.56 6.76
C ASP A 321 10.48 15.36 7.49
N TRP A 322 11.75 15.18 7.12
CA TRP A 322 12.90 15.80 7.77
C TRP A 322 13.30 17.13 7.13
N TRP A 323 12.69 17.51 6.01
CA TRP A 323 13.02 18.74 5.29
C TRP A 323 11.85 19.68 5.36
N VAL A 324 12.06 20.83 6.01
CA VAL A 324 11.02 21.85 6.22
C VAL A 324 11.33 23.13 5.46
N ASP A 325 10.27 23.80 4.98
CA ASP A 325 10.36 25.11 4.36
C ASP A 325 10.58 26.22 5.41
N GLN A 326 10.50 27.49 4.97
CA GLN A 326 10.60 28.65 5.85
C GLN A 326 9.46 28.77 6.89
N ASN A 327 8.32 28.13 6.63
CA ASN A 327 7.15 28.13 7.51
C ASN A 327 7.12 26.92 8.47
N GLY A 328 8.09 26.01 8.37
CA GLY A 328 8.15 24.79 9.17
C GLY A 328 7.30 23.63 8.63
N GLN A 329 6.80 23.73 7.39
CA GLN A 329 6.06 22.66 6.73
C GLN A 329 7.02 21.69 6.07
N SER A 330 6.85 20.38 6.35
CA SER A 330 7.68 19.35 5.72
C SER A 330 7.33 19.14 4.25
N LEU A 331 8.24 18.54 3.46
CA LEU A 331 7.94 18.15 2.07
C LEU A 331 6.69 17.26 1.98
N SER A 332 6.47 16.37 2.96
CA SER A 332 5.25 15.55 3.00
C SER A 332 3.99 16.37 3.25
N GLN A 333 4.07 17.40 4.11
CA GLN A 333 2.94 18.30 4.37
C GLN A 333 2.65 19.18 3.15
N LEU A 334 3.69 19.68 2.48
CA LEU A 334 3.55 20.46 1.24
C LEU A 334 2.97 19.64 0.08
N ALA A 335 3.27 18.34 0.03
CA ALA A 335 2.68 17.43 -0.95
C ALA A 335 1.20 17.16 -0.70
N GLY A 336 0.68 17.53 0.47
CA GLY A 336 -0.65 17.22 0.92
C GLY A 336 -0.85 15.72 1.22
N PRO A 337 -2.02 15.35 1.75
CA PRO A 337 -2.34 13.96 2.01
C PRO A 337 -2.24 13.13 0.74
N ALA A 338 -1.83 11.90 0.94
CA ALA A 338 -1.97 10.84 -0.04
C ALA A 338 -3.43 10.76 -0.54
N ARG A 339 -3.73 11.18 -1.78
CA ARG A 339 -4.94 10.83 -2.54
C ARG A 339 -5.05 9.31 -2.65
N GLY A 340 -5.70 8.73 -1.65
CA GLY A 340 -5.86 7.29 -1.47
C GLY A 340 -6.04 6.87 -0.01
N GLY A 341 -5.73 7.76 0.96
CA GLY A 341 -6.26 7.63 2.30
C GLY A 341 -7.78 7.80 2.29
N PHE A 342 -8.49 7.02 3.11
CA PHE A 342 -9.91 7.24 3.35
C PHE A 342 -10.11 8.70 3.80
N ASP A 343 -11.00 9.43 3.13
CA ASP A 343 -11.24 10.85 3.40
C ASP A 343 -12.00 10.98 4.73
N TRP A 344 -11.28 11.42 5.77
CA TRP A 344 -11.83 11.62 7.10
C TRP A 344 -12.39 13.02 7.32
N THR A 345 -12.36 13.91 6.32
CA THR A 345 -12.89 15.28 6.47
C THR A 345 -14.33 15.28 6.94
N LEU A 346 -15.17 14.43 6.34
CA LEU A 346 -16.57 14.30 6.75
C LEU A 346 -16.74 13.77 8.19
N LEU A 347 -15.82 12.93 8.67
CA LEU A 347 -15.80 12.50 10.07
C LEU A 347 -15.45 13.66 11.00
N HIS A 348 -14.43 14.45 10.67
CA HIS A 348 -13.98 15.57 11.51
C HIS A 348 -15.10 16.62 11.65
N GLU A 349 -15.72 17.00 10.53
CA GLU A 349 -16.89 17.90 10.53
C GLU A 349 -18.05 17.33 11.36
N ALA A 350 -18.33 16.03 11.21
CA ALA A 350 -19.41 15.37 11.95
C ALA A 350 -19.18 15.36 13.47
N LEU A 351 -17.92 15.22 13.92
CA LEU A 351 -17.59 15.23 15.35
C LEU A 351 -17.79 16.63 15.97
N GLU A 352 -17.50 17.69 15.21
CA GLU A 352 -17.65 19.08 15.67
C GLU A 352 -19.10 19.52 15.86
N VAL A 353 -20.03 18.99 15.04
CA VAL A 353 -21.44 19.39 15.10
C VAL A 353 -22.27 18.68 16.18
N ILE A 354 -21.78 17.58 16.75
CA ILE A 354 -22.50 16.87 17.83
C ILE A 354 -22.52 17.80 19.06
N PRO A 355 -23.69 18.26 19.56
CA PRO A 355 -23.72 19.25 20.63
C PRO A 355 -23.42 18.62 22.01
N PRO A 356 -23.00 19.42 23.00
CA PRO A 356 -22.92 18.98 24.40
C PRO A 356 -24.25 18.40 24.88
N GLY A 357 -24.19 17.34 25.70
CA GLY A 357 -25.38 16.64 26.21
C GLY A 357 -26.00 15.67 25.20
N LYS A 358 -25.34 15.45 24.05
CA LYS A 358 -25.67 14.42 23.06
C LYS A 358 -24.47 13.50 22.81
N TRP A 359 -24.75 12.31 22.30
CA TRP A 359 -23.75 11.31 21.91
C TRP A 359 -24.18 10.62 20.61
N THR A 360 -23.27 9.96 19.90
CA THR A 360 -23.60 9.16 18.71
C THR A 360 -22.96 7.78 18.77
N ALA A 361 -23.46 6.81 18.01
CA ALA A 361 -22.83 5.50 17.94
C ALA A 361 -21.76 5.43 16.85
N TYR A 362 -20.75 4.58 17.05
CA TYR A 362 -19.76 4.25 16.01
C TYR A 362 -20.42 3.87 14.67
N GLN A 363 -21.56 3.17 14.71
CA GLN A 363 -22.30 2.79 13.51
C GLN A 363 -22.92 3.99 12.79
N ASP A 364 -23.46 4.97 13.52
CA ASP A 364 -24.11 6.13 12.89
C ASP A 364 -23.09 7.00 12.15
N LEU A 365 -21.90 7.18 12.73
CA LEU A 365 -20.80 7.87 12.07
C LEU A 365 -20.20 7.04 10.94
N ALA A 366 -20.10 5.73 11.08
CA ALA A 366 -19.61 4.87 10.02
C ALA A 366 -20.52 4.92 8.78
N ASP A 367 -21.84 4.87 9.01
CA ASP A 367 -22.87 5.03 7.97
C ASP A 367 -22.88 6.44 7.36
N LEU A 368 -22.54 7.47 8.16
CA LEU A 368 -22.42 8.85 7.68
C LEU A 368 -21.24 8.99 6.70
N VAL A 369 -20.09 8.47 7.09
CA VAL A 369 -18.80 8.68 6.40
C VAL A 369 -18.60 7.65 5.27
N GLY A 370 -19.39 6.57 5.25
CA GLY A 370 -19.30 5.52 4.23
C GLY A 370 -18.22 4.48 4.51
N THR A 371 -18.06 4.12 5.79
CA THR A 371 -17.09 3.10 6.26
C THR A 371 -17.76 2.11 7.22
N ALA A 372 -16.98 1.20 7.81
CA ALA A 372 -17.43 0.32 8.89
C ALA A 372 -17.04 0.89 10.27
N SER A 373 -17.79 0.50 11.32
CA SER A 373 -17.56 0.96 12.71
C SER A 373 -16.13 0.72 13.21
N GLN A 374 -15.49 -0.37 12.78
CA GLN A 374 -14.17 -0.78 13.27
C GLN A 374 -13.02 0.08 12.70
N PRO A 375 -12.90 0.30 11.37
CA PRO A 375 -11.95 1.28 10.80
C PRO A 375 -12.10 2.69 11.39
N LEU A 376 -13.34 3.15 11.57
CA LEU A 376 -13.64 4.45 12.17
C LEU A 376 -13.12 4.53 13.60
N GLY A 377 -13.36 3.50 14.43
CA GLY A 377 -12.81 3.45 15.79
C GLY A 377 -11.28 3.42 15.85
N GLN A 378 -10.64 2.70 14.92
CA GLN A 378 -9.17 2.68 14.83
C GLN A 378 -8.59 4.03 14.41
N HIS A 379 -9.24 4.73 13.48
CA HIS A 379 -8.85 6.06 13.06
C HIS A 379 -9.00 7.06 14.21
N ILE A 380 -10.19 7.14 14.81
CA ILE A 380 -10.49 8.05 15.93
C ILE A 380 -9.47 7.89 17.08
N THR A 381 -9.05 6.66 17.39
CA THR A 381 -8.08 6.39 18.47
C THR A 381 -6.68 6.95 18.19
N ARG A 382 -6.32 7.16 16.92
CA ARG A 382 -4.99 7.59 16.48
C ARG A 382 -4.97 8.99 15.89
N CYS A 383 -6.14 9.58 15.66
CA CYS A 383 -6.29 10.86 14.99
C CYS A 383 -6.16 12.01 16.00
N PRO A 384 -5.14 12.87 15.87
CA PRO A 384 -4.97 14.00 16.80
C PRO A 384 -6.04 15.08 16.63
N GLU A 385 -6.75 15.10 15.49
CA GLU A 385 -7.82 16.08 15.20
C GLU A 385 -9.18 15.66 15.80
N CYS A 386 -9.35 14.41 16.21
CA CYS A 386 -10.61 13.89 16.75
C CYS A 386 -10.78 14.21 18.26
N GLU A 387 -10.69 15.47 18.66
CA GLU A 387 -10.75 15.87 20.08
C GLU A 387 -12.09 15.50 20.76
N LEU A 388 -13.19 15.51 20.00
CA LEU A 388 -14.55 15.22 20.48
C LEU A 388 -14.94 13.73 20.37
N ALA A 389 -13.96 12.85 20.13
CA ALA A 389 -14.13 11.41 20.01
C ALA A 389 -14.85 10.74 21.20
N TYR A 390 -14.76 11.33 22.40
CA TYR A 390 -15.41 10.81 23.60
C TYR A 390 -16.95 10.81 23.50
N ARG A 391 -17.54 11.58 22.57
CA ARG A 391 -18.98 11.57 22.28
C ARG A 391 -19.43 10.37 21.40
N VAL A 392 -18.49 9.54 20.97
CA VAL A 392 -18.75 8.34 20.15
C VAL A 392 -18.76 7.09 21.01
N LEU A 393 -19.93 6.47 21.16
CA LEU A 393 -20.16 5.31 22.02
C LEU A 393 -20.50 4.06 21.20
N SER A 394 -20.47 2.89 21.85
CA SER A 394 -21.04 1.68 21.25
C SER A 394 -22.53 1.86 20.96
N SER A 395 -23.11 1.01 20.11
CA SER A 395 -24.55 0.99 19.85
C SER A 395 -25.40 0.80 21.11
N SER A 396 -24.81 0.24 22.17
CA SER A 396 -25.43 0.05 23.49
C SER A 396 -25.36 1.27 24.41
N GLY A 397 -24.72 2.36 23.99
CA GLY A 397 -24.49 3.57 24.79
C GLY A 397 -23.33 3.46 25.78
N ALA A 398 -22.53 2.39 25.74
CA ALA A 398 -21.34 2.26 26.58
C ALA A 398 -20.11 2.91 25.91
N PRO A 399 -19.25 3.62 26.67
CA PRO A 399 -17.93 4.07 26.20
C PRO A 399 -17.07 2.88 25.75
N ALA A 400 -16.15 3.14 24.82
CA ALA A 400 -15.23 2.11 24.36
C ALA A 400 -14.22 1.74 25.46
N GLU A 401 -14.06 0.46 25.77
CA GLU A 401 -13.16 -0.05 26.81
C GLU A 401 -11.69 0.34 26.60
N GLY A 402 -11.29 0.60 25.35
CA GLY A 402 -9.94 1.01 24.97
C GLY A 402 -9.77 2.49 24.61
N PHE A 403 -10.73 3.37 24.97
CA PHE A 403 -10.64 4.79 24.65
C PHE A 403 -9.39 5.44 25.26
N ARG A 404 -8.76 6.35 24.50
CA ARG A 404 -7.60 7.14 24.94
C ARG A 404 -7.79 8.60 24.56
N TRP A 405 -7.48 9.50 25.49
CA TRP A 405 -7.41 10.93 25.19
C TRP A 405 -6.25 11.23 24.25
N THR A 406 -6.45 12.18 23.33
CA THR A 406 -5.38 12.78 22.54
C THR A 406 -4.39 13.53 23.45
N ASP A 407 -4.90 14.22 24.47
CA ASP A 407 -4.09 14.78 25.55
C ASP A 407 -3.75 13.71 26.58
N VAL A 408 -2.48 13.29 26.59
CA VAL A 408 -1.95 12.27 27.50
C VAL A 408 -1.96 12.68 28.98
N ALA A 409 -2.14 13.97 29.29
CA ALA A 409 -2.24 14.46 30.66
C ALA A 409 -3.63 14.24 31.28
N ARG A 410 -4.65 13.95 30.47
CA ARG A 410 -6.02 13.71 30.95
C ARG A 410 -6.19 12.33 31.55
N THR A 411 -6.84 12.30 32.71
CA THR A 411 -7.09 11.07 33.49
C THR A 411 -8.56 10.81 33.77
N ASP A 412 -9.44 11.74 33.43
CA ASP A 412 -10.89 11.58 33.56
C ASP A 412 -11.42 10.59 32.52
N SER A 413 -12.48 9.87 32.85
CA SER A 413 -13.11 8.91 31.95
C SER A 413 -14.05 9.61 30.95
N PRO A 414 -14.27 9.04 29.75
CA PRO A 414 -15.26 9.58 28.81
C PRO A 414 -16.66 9.74 29.42
N GLN A 415 -17.06 8.84 30.33
CA GLN A 415 -18.34 8.92 30.99
C GLN A 415 -18.44 10.16 31.89
N GLU A 416 -17.43 10.45 32.71
CA GLU A 416 -17.42 11.63 33.60
C GLU A 416 -17.52 12.93 32.80
N VAL A 417 -16.86 13.00 31.65
CA VAL A 417 -16.91 14.16 30.75
C VAL A 417 -18.28 14.32 30.13
N LEU A 418 -18.87 13.22 29.63
CA LEU A 418 -20.21 13.24 29.05
C LEU A 418 -21.29 13.57 30.09
N GLU A 419 -21.16 13.10 31.32
CA GLU A 419 -22.05 13.46 32.43
C GLU A 419 -21.95 14.95 32.76
N ALA A 420 -20.74 15.52 32.74
CA ALA A 420 -20.52 16.97 32.91
C ALA A 420 -21.13 17.80 31.76
N GLU A 421 -21.22 17.22 30.55
CA GLU A 421 -21.93 17.82 29.41
C GLU A 421 -23.46 17.61 29.47
N GLY A 422 -23.96 16.86 30.45
CA GLY A 422 -25.39 16.62 30.65
C GLY A 422 -25.94 15.33 30.03
N VAL A 423 -25.07 14.41 29.58
CA VAL A 423 -25.49 13.05 29.17
C VAL A 423 -25.80 12.22 30.41
N ARG A 424 -27.01 11.66 30.49
CA ARG A 424 -27.39 10.78 31.60
C ARG A 424 -26.89 9.36 31.34
N PHE A 425 -26.30 8.74 32.35
CA PHE A 425 -25.91 7.33 32.31
C PHE A 425 -26.71 6.50 33.32
N VAL A 426 -27.04 5.27 32.94
CA VAL A 426 -27.61 4.25 33.82
C VAL A 426 -26.81 2.95 33.61
N ASN A 427 -26.19 2.45 34.69
CA ASN A 427 -25.34 1.25 34.64
C ASN A 427 -24.26 1.29 33.55
N GLY A 428 -23.57 2.43 33.41
CA GLY A 428 -22.49 2.63 32.43
C GLY A 428 -22.96 2.76 30.97
N LYS A 429 -24.26 2.97 30.74
CA LYS A 429 -24.83 3.21 29.40
C LYS A 429 -25.53 4.56 29.33
N ALA A 430 -25.22 5.33 28.30
CA ALA A 430 -25.84 6.61 28.02
C ALA A 430 -27.32 6.47 27.65
N ASP A 431 -28.14 7.44 28.06
CA ASP A 431 -29.56 7.53 27.74
C ASP A 431 -29.76 7.53 26.21
N PRO A 432 -30.47 6.54 25.64
CA PRO A 432 -30.73 6.47 24.20
C PRO A 432 -31.48 7.68 23.65
N ALA A 433 -32.25 8.40 24.47
CA ALA A 433 -32.93 9.64 24.04
C ALA A 433 -31.95 10.80 23.78
N GLN A 434 -30.70 10.67 24.23
CA GLN A 434 -29.61 11.62 23.99
C GLN A 434 -28.70 11.18 22.84
N ARG A 435 -28.98 10.04 22.19
CA ARG A 435 -28.30 9.62 20.97
C ARG A 435 -28.74 10.49 19.79
N ILE A 436 -27.79 10.88 18.95
CA ILE A 436 -28.05 11.52 17.66
C ILE A 436 -27.71 10.55 16.52
N SER A 437 -28.65 10.39 15.61
CA SER A 437 -28.56 9.48 14.45
C SER A 437 -27.82 10.11 13.27
N THR A 438 -27.40 9.29 12.30
CA THR A 438 -26.79 9.75 11.04
C THR A 438 -27.59 10.86 10.36
N ALA A 439 -28.93 10.74 10.33
CA ALA A 439 -29.80 11.73 9.68
C ALA A 439 -29.80 13.08 10.40
N GLU A 440 -29.79 13.06 11.73
CA GLU A 440 -29.75 14.28 12.54
C GLU A 440 -28.37 14.94 12.48
N ILE A 441 -27.27 14.17 12.44
CA ILE A 441 -25.92 14.72 12.23
C ILE A 441 -25.85 15.43 10.88
N ARG A 442 -26.33 14.81 9.79
CA ARG A 442 -26.39 15.47 8.46
C ARG A 442 -27.16 16.79 8.49
N ALA A 443 -28.26 16.85 9.24
CA ALA A 443 -29.07 18.06 9.37
C ALA A 443 -28.38 19.18 10.19
N LEU A 444 -27.41 18.84 11.04
CA LEU A 444 -26.59 19.83 11.77
C LEU A 444 -25.41 20.35 10.94
N MET A 445 -24.98 19.60 9.92
CA MET A 445 -23.89 19.98 9.02
C MET A 445 -24.35 20.85 7.84
N SER A 446 -25.66 20.92 7.59
CA SER A 446 -26.31 21.75 6.56
C SER A 446 -26.70 23.12 7.10
#